data_AF-A0A258MUE7-F1
#
_entry.id   AF-A0A258MUE7-F1
#
_cell.length_a   1.000
_cell.length_b   1.000
_cell.length_c   1.000
_cell.angle_alpha   90.00
_cell.angle_beta   90.00
_cell.angle_gamma   90.00
#
_symmetry.space_group_name_H-M   'P 1'
#
loop_
_entity.id
_entity.type
_entity.pdbx_description
1 polymer ?
#
loop_
_entity_poly.entity_id
_entity_poly.type
_entity_poly.pdbx_seq_one_letter_code
_entity_poly.pdbx_strand_id
1 'polypeptide(L)'
;MIDEIYNDATKANSKGVLASFGTTSDALLDIVSGRFHPTGKMPFTSPISEAAVDKQLSDVPGNLKGPGYALFKFKKGLEYKKKK
;
A
#
# COMPACT_ATOMS: atom_id res chain seq x y z
N MET A 1 -4.79 4.54 -11.42
CA MET A 1 -4.66 4.02 -10.03
C MET A 1 -3.38 3.16 -9.83
N ILE A 2 -3.01 2.74 -8.61
CA ILE A 2 -1.72 2.06 -8.33
C ILE A 2 -1.58 0.67 -9.01
N ASP A 3 -2.70 0.06 -9.39
CA ASP A 3 -2.79 -1.16 -10.20
C ASP A 3 -2.21 -0.99 -11.62
N GLU A 4 -2.15 0.23 -12.15
CA GLU A 4 -1.50 0.51 -13.44
C GLU A 4 0.02 0.26 -13.39
N ILE A 5 0.64 0.58 -12.25
CA ILE A 5 2.08 0.46 -12.05
C ILE A 5 2.46 -0.79 -11.26
N TYR A 6 1.55 -1.35 -10.47
CA TYR A 6 1.78 -2.49 -9.60
C TYR A 6 0.70 -3.57 -9.81
N ASN A 7 0.84 -4.33 -10.90
CA ASN A 7 0.02 -5.50 -11.26
C ASN A 7 0.91 -6.74 -11.48
N ASP A 8 0.31 -7.88 -11.81
CA ASP A 8 1.04 -9.14 -11.98
C ASP A 8 2.13 -9.11 -13.06
N ALA A 9 1.99 -8.25 -14.08
CA ALA A 9 3.00 -8.08 -15.13
C ALA A 9 4.16 -7.17 -14.71
N THR A 10 3.89 -6.11 -13.95
CA THR A 10 4.88 -5.08 -13.61
C THR A 10 5.49 -5.22 -12.21
N LYS A 11 4.83 -5.93 -11.30
CA LYS A 11 5.27 -6.17 -9.91
C LYS A 11 6.71 -6.67 -9.81
N ALA A 12 7.17 -7.47 -10.79
CA ALA A 12 8.54 -7.98 -10.79
C ALA A 12 9.62 -6.88 -10.91
N ASN A 13 9.26 -5.73 -11.50
CA ASN A 13 10.15 -4.58 -11.69
C ASN A 13 10.29 -3.73 -10.43
N SER A 14 9.40 -3.91 -9.45
CA SER A 14 9.42 -3.16 -8.18
C SER A 14 9.90 -4.04 -7.04
N LYS A 15 11.05 -3.70 -6.44
CA LYS A 15 11.55 -4.39 -5.23
C LYS A 15 10.80 -4.00 -3.96
N GLY A 16 10.14 -2.84 -3.98
CA GLY A 16 9.33 -2.34 -2.88
C GLY A 16 8.46 -1.18 -3.33
N VAL A 17 7.40 -0.92 -2.56
CA VAL A 17 6.47 0.20 -2.78
C VAL A 17 6.35 0.95 -1.45
N LEU A 18 6.52 2.26 -1.48
CA LEU A 18 6.39 3.13 -0.31
C LEU A 18 5.24 4.10 -0.56
N ALA A 19 4.20 4.04 0.27
CA ALA A 19 3.08 4.97 0.23
C ALA A 19 3.39 6.17 1.14
N SER A 20 3.65 7.34 0.53
CA SER A 20 4.08 8.54 1.26
C SER A 20 2.93 9.36 1.85
N PHE A 21 1.72 9.30 1.31
CA PHE A 21 0.55 10.07 1.78
C PHE A 21 0.83 11.56 2.07
N GLY A 22 1.73 12.19 1.30
CA GLY A 22 2.08 13.61 1.47
C GLY A 22 3.14 13.90 2.54
N THR A 23 3.95 12.92 2.95
CA THR A 23 5.11 13.16 3.83
C THR A 23 6.20 14.01 3.16
N THR A 24 7.07 14.61 3.97
CA THR A 24 8.25 15.34 3.49
C THR A 24 9.28 14.40 2.84
N SER A 25 10.07 14.92 1.92
CA SER A 25 11.15 14.17 1.26
C SER A 25 12.20 13.66 2.25
N ASP A 26 12.51 14.43 3.29
CA ASP A 26 13.46 14.04 4.33
C ASP A 26 12.97 12.81 5.10
N ALA A 27 11.68 12.77 5.46
CA ALA A 27 11.07 11.61 6.11
C ALA A 27 11.09 10.37 5.22
N LEU A 28 10.90 10.54 3.91
CA LEU A 28 11.02 9.43 2.95
C LEU A 28 12.46 8.90 2.87
N LEU A 29 13.45 9.80 2.84
CA LEU A 29 14.86 9.43 2.77
C LEU A 29 15.32 8.73 4.06
N ASP A 30 14.86 9.20 5.22
CA ASP A 30 15.14 8.59 6.52
C ASP A 30 14.63 7.14 6.62
N ILE A 31 13.50 6.82 5.98
CA ILE A 31 12.98 5.45 5.88
C ILE A 31 13.74 4.63 4.85
N VAL A 32 14.00 5.16 3.65
CA VAL A 32 14.68 4.40 2.58
C VAL A 32 16.15 4.13 2.93
N SER A 33 16.82 5.07 3.59
CA SER A 33 18.19 4.89 4.10
C SER A 33 18.28 3.93 5.29
N GLY A 34 17.15 3.56 5.89
CA GLY A 34 17.10 2.69 7.06
C GLY A 34 17.46 3.38 8.37
N ARG A 35 17.54 4.71 8.40
CA ARG A 35 17.75 5.49 9.62
C ARG A 35 16.61 5.27 10.62
N PHE A 36 15.38 5.19 10.10
CA PHE A 36 14.19 4.82 10.87
C PHE A 36 13.53 3.56 10.32
N HIS A 37 12.89 2.81 11.23
CA HIS A 37 12.15 1.61 10.86
C HIS A 37 10.72 2.00 10.45
N PRO A 38 10.23 1.56 9.27
CA PRO A 38 8.85 1.80 8.88
C PRO A 38 7.92 1.01 9.79
N THR A 39 7.00 1.72 10.45
CA THR A 39 5.95 1.14 11.32
C THR A 39 4.54 1.49 10.84
N GLY A 40 4.45 2.27 9.75
CA GLY A 40 3.19 2.72 9.16
C GLY A 40 2.33 1.56 8.67
N LYS A 41 1.02 1.67 8.89
CA LYS A 41 0.03 0.69 8.46
C LYS A 41 -1.00 1.37 7.58
N MET A 42 -1.51 0.65 6.59
CA MET A 42 -2.45 1.22 5.63
C MET A 42 -3.74 1.68 6.33
N PRO A 43 -4.14 2.96 6.19
CA PRO A 43 -5.31 3.52 6.88
C PRO A 43 -6.64 3.15 6.19
N PHE A 44 -6.60 2.61 4.98
CA PHE A 44 -7.75 2.08 4.26
C PHE A 44 -7.34 0.84 3.45
N THR A 45 -8.31 0.18 2.81
CA THR A 45 -8.03 -0.92 1.88
C THR A 45 -7.87 -0.35 0.47
N SER A 46 -6.71 -0.55 -0.15
CA SER A 46 -6.53 -0.14 -1.55
C SER A 46 -7.28 -1.13 -2.45
N PRO A 47 -8.15 -0.64 -3.33
CA PRO A 47 -8.85 -1.50 -4.29
C PRO A 47 -7.87 -2.14 -5.27
N ILE A 48 -8.30 -3.22 -5.91
CA ILE A 48 -7.51 -3.95 -6.92
C ILE A 48 -7.51 -3.27 -8.29
N SER A 49 -8.52 -2.45 -8.59
CA SER A 49 -8.61 -1.68 -9.83
C SER A 49 -9.62 -0.54 -9.77
N GLU A 50 -9.57 0.38 -10.74
CA GLU A 50 -10.55 1.47 -10.87
C GLU A 50 -11.97 0.93 -11.08
N ALA A 51 -12.13 -0.14 -11.86
CA ALA A 51 -13.43 -0.80 -12.02
C ALA A 51 -13.99 -1.35 -10.68
N ALA A 52 -13.13 -1.69 -9.73
CA ALA A 52 -13.55 -2.07 -8.38
C ALA A 52 -13.98 -0.84 -7.55
N VAL A 53 -13.36 0.31 -7.77
CA VAL A 53 -13.76 1.60 -7.19
C VAL A 53 -15.13 2.04 -7.70
N ASP A 54 -15.38 1.94 -9.01
CA ASP A 54 -16.67 2.35 -9.59
C ASP A 54 -17.84 1.48 -9.08
N LYS A 55 -17.57 0.18 -8.88
CA LYS A 55 -18.52 -0.75 -8.27
C LYS A 55 -18.58 -0.62 -6.75
N GLN A 56 -17.84 0.33 -6.16
CA GLN A 56 -17.79 0.48 -4.72
C GLN A 56 -19.08 1.11 -4.19
N LEU A 57 -19.95 0.29 -3.59
CA LEU A 57 -21.01 0.77 -2.70
C LEU A 57 -20.42 1.69 -1.61
N SER A 58 -20.90 2.94 -1.54
CA SER A 58 -20.41 3.99 -0.62
C SER A 58 -20.54 3.60 0.86
N ASP A 59 -21.56 2.81 1.20
CA ASP A 59 -21.87 2.45 2.59
C ASP A 59 -21.08 1.23 3.11
N VAL A 60 -20.32 0.55 2.25
CA VAL A 60 -19.56 -0.64 2.64
C VAL A 60 -18.06 -0.33 2.64
N PRO A 61 -17.42 -0.26 3.82
CA PRO A 61 -15.98 -0.12 3.92
C PRO A 61 -15.25 -1.16 3.07
N GLY A 62 -14.26 -0.75 2.28
CA GLY A 62 -13.52 -1.64 1.37
C GLY A 62 -12.89 -2.87 2.04
N ASN A 63 -12.61 -2.82 3.34
CA ASN A 63 -12.09 -3.94 4.13
C ASN A 63 -13.11 -5.09 4.31
N LEU A 64 -14.41 -4.85 4.05
CA LEU A 64 -15.49 -5.84 4.22
C LEU A 64 -15.90 -6.51 2.90
N LYS A 65 -15.31 -6.13 1.75
CA LYS A 65 -15.68 -6.63 0.42
C LYS A 65 -15.05 -7.97 0.01
N GLY A 66 -14.42 -8.67 0.96
CA GLY A 66 -13.81 -9.99 0.73
C GLY A 66 -12.42 -9.95 0.09
N PRO A 67 -11.82 -11.13 -0.17
CA PRO A 67 -10.40 -11.25 -0.52
C PRO A 67 -10.03 -10.74 -1.92
N GLY A 68 -10.99 -10.63 -2.85
CA GLY A 68 -10.74 -10.20 -4.24
C GLY A 68 -10.76 -8.69 -4.47
N TYR A 69 -11.10 -7.88 -3.45
CA TYR A 69 -11.19 -6.43 -3.57
C TYR A 69 -9.87 -5.71 -3.29
N ALA A 70 -9.04 -6.29 -2.41
CA ALA A 70 -7.93 -5.58 -1.80
C ALA A 70 -6.59 -5.89 -2.48
N LEU A 71 -5.98 -4.90 -3.13
CA LEU A 71 -4.56 -4.97 -3.52
C LEU A 71 -3.66 -4.85 -2.29
N PHE A 72 -3.97 -3.89 -1.42
CA PHE A 72 -3.35 -3.72 -0.12
C PHE A 72 -4.44 -3.66 0.95
N LYS A 73 -4.38 -4.56 1.93
CA LYS A 73 -5.39 -4.68 2.97
C LYS A 73 -5.27 -3.58 4.02
N PHE A 74 -6.38 -3.22 4.65
CA PHE A 74 -6.37 -2.36 5.83
C PHE A 74 -5.41 -2.91 6.90
N LYS A 75 -4.71 -2.00 7.59
CA LYS A 75 -3.67 -2.30 8.60
C LYS A 75 -2.48 -3.11 8.09
N LYS A 76 -2.35 -3.38 6.78
CA LYS A 76 -1.15 -4.00 6.21
C LYS A 76 -0.01 -2.97 6.21
N GLY A 77 1.17 -3.42 6.62
CA GLY A 77 2.42 -2.66 6.61
C GLY A 77 3.57 -3.65 6.72
N LEU A 78 4.73 -3.31 6.14
CA LEU A 78 5.96 -4.08 6.27
C LEU A 78 6.93 -3.32 7.16
N GLU A 79 7.68 -4.07 7.95
CA GLU A 79 8.72 -3.54 8.83
C GLU A 79 10.07 -4.07 8.35
N TYR A 80 11.14 -3.30 8.55
CA TYR A 80 12.48 -3.81 8.31
C TYR A 80 12.84 -4.88 9.33
N LYS A 81 13.58 -5.91 8.89
CA LYS A 81 14.11 -6.91 9.80
C LYS A 81 15.05 -6.22 10.79
N LYS A 82 14.79 -6.37 12.08
CA LYS A 82 15.75 -5.97 13.12
C LYS A 82 17.06 -6.71 12.86
N LYS A 83 18.16 -5.97 12.70
CA LYS A 83 19.48 -6.59 12.71
C LYS A 83 19.68 -7.19 14.10
N LYS A 84 19.99 -8.50 14.14
CA LYS A 84 20.42 -9.18 15.37
C LYS A 84 21.81 -8.69 15.78
#